data_AF-A0A1F5S2K0-F1
#
_entry.id   AF-A0A1F5S2K0-F1
#
_cell.length_a   1.000
_cell.length_b   1.000
_cell.length_c   1.000
_cell.angle_alpha   90.00
_cell.angle_beta   90.00
_cell.angle_gamma   90.00
#
_symmetry.space_group_name_H-M   'P 1'
#
loop_
_entity.id
_entity.type
_entity.pdbx_description
1 polymer ?
#
loop_
_entity_poly.entity_id
_entity_poly.type
_entity_poly.pdbx_seq_one_letter_code
_entity_poly.pdbx_strand_id
1 'polypeptide(L)'
;MISAKSISDTGILEIGIYHEDGSQAEQIANAATYILRTKHNLYHGAGDKVSVKIIDKPITTNWPAKPNIIVNLILAVIFGLIMGVAFIYYYPDYDLDKYLTGLFKRKKKKTIFHNHLEHEFTREEELYDKFDKFHK
;
A
#
# COMPACT_ATOMS: atom_id res chain seq x y z
N MET A 1 -4.83 13.95 -5.99
CA MET A 1 -4.49 13.88 -4.55
C MET A 1 -3.77 15.16 -4.17
N ILE A 2 -4.04 15.71 -2.99
CA ILE A 2 -3.41 16.94 -2.48
C ILE A 2 -2.69 16.56 -1.19
N SER A 3 -1.47 17.06 -1.01
CA SER A 3 -0.65 16.92 0.18
C SER A 3 -0.19 18.30 0.64
N ALA A 4 -0.18 18.55 1.94
CA ALA A 4 0.30 19.79 2.53
C ALA A 4 1.21 19.46 3.70
N LYS A 5 2.37 20.11 3.76
CA LYS A 5 3.39 19.91 4.79
C LYS A 5 3.97 21.25 5.20
N SER A 6 4.06 21.51 6.50
CA SER A 6 4.83 22.65 7.01
C SER A 6 6.29 22.25 7.18
N ILE A 7 7.20 23.10 6.69
CA ILE A 7 8.62 22.97 6.96
C ILE A 7 8.87 23.61 8.33
N SER A 8 9.22 22.78 9.31
CA SER A 8 9.46 23.18 10.70
C SER A 8 10.40 24.38 10.78
N ASP A 9 10.11 25.29 11.72
CA ASP A 9 10.93 26.46 12.08
C ASP A 9 11.17 27.51 10.99
N THR A 10 10.58 27.35 9.79
CA THR A 10 10.72 28.31 8.69
C THR A 10 9.45 29.08 8.37
N GLY A 11 8.29 28.66 8.90
CA GLY A 11 6.98 29.23 8.54
C GLY A 11 6.57 28.96 7.09
N ILE A 12 7.29 28.06 6.39
CA ILE A 12 7.03 27.70 4.99
C ILE A 12 6.01 26.56 4.94
N LEU A 13 5.08 26.67 4.01
CA LEU A 13 4.09 25.64 3.68
C LEU A 13 4.39 25.09 2.29
N GLU A 14 4.64 23.78 2.22
CA GLU A 14 4.79 23.01 0.99
C GLU A 14 3.45 22.38 0.63
N ILE A 15 3.02 22.55 -0.63
CA ILE A 15 1.75 22.01 -1.15
C ILE A 15 2.08 21.18 -2.39
N GLY A 16 1.88 19.86 -2.28
CA GLY A 16 2.05 18.92 -3.37
C GLY A 16 0.72 18.52 -3.98
N ILE A 17 0.57 18.66 -5.30
CA ILE A 17 -0.66 18.27 -6.02
C ILE A 17 -0.32 17.21 -7.06
N TYR A 18 -1.06 16.11 -6.99
CA TYR A 18 -0.90 14.95 -7.85
C TYR A 18 -2.15 14.76 -8.69
N HIS A 19 -1.97 14.79 -10.00
CA HIS A 19 -3.00 14.55 -11.00
C HIS A 19 -2.42 13.73 -12.17
N GLU A 20 -3.26 12.99 -12.90
CA GLU A 20 -2.82 12.22 -14.08
C GLU A 20 -2.38 13.16 -15.22
N ASP A 21 -3.07 14.28 -15.36
CA ASP A 21 -2.74 15.38 -16.25
C ASP A 21 -1.98 16.48 -15.49
N GLY A 22 -0.74 16.75 -15.91
CA GLY A 22 0.12 17.79 -15.33
C GLY A 22 -0.48 19.20 -15.45
N SER A 23 -1.19 19.51 -16.54
CA SER A 23 -1.84 20.82 -16.71
C SER A 23 -2.93 21.04 -15.65
N GLN A 24 -3.70 20.00 -15.35
CA GLN A 24 -4.72 20.07 -14.31
C GLN A 24 -4.10 20.18 -12.91
N ALA A 25 -2.99 19.49 -12.63
CA ALA A 25 -2.25 19.67 -11.37
C ALA A 25 -1.79 21.13 -11.19
N GLU A 26 -1.27 21.75 -12.25
CA GLU A 26 -0.82 23.14 -12.24
C GLU A 26 -1.97 24.12 -11.98
N GLN A 27 -3.10 23.94 -12.66
CA GLN A 27 -4.28 24.78 -12.48
C GLN A 27 -4.80 24.72 -11.04
N ILE A 28 -4.87 23.51 -10.45
CA ILE A 28 -5.30 23.35 -9.07
C ILE A 28 -4.28 23.99 -8.12
N ALA A 29 -2.98 23.87 -8.39
CA ALA A 29 -1.95 24.44 -7.53
C ALA A 29 -1.97 25.97 -7.55
N ASN A 30 -2.16 26.57 -8.73
CA ASN A 30 -2.35 28.01 -8.88
C ASN A 30 -3.62 28.49 -8.15
N ALA A 31 -4.73 27.76 -8.28
CA ALA A 31 -5.98 28.10 -7.60
C ALA A 31 -5.86 28.02 -6.06
N ALA A 32 -5.23 26.95 -5.55
CA ALA A 32 -4.98 26.78 -4.12
C ALA A 32 -4.12 27.92 -3.57
N THR A 33 -3.02 28.24 -4.27
CA THR A 33 -2.11 29.31 -3.89
C THR A 33 -2.79 30.68 -3.93
N TYR A 34 -3.64 30.92 -4.94
CA TYR A 34 -4.43 32.14 -5.04
C TYR A 34 -5.41 32.30 -3.88
N ILE A 35 -6.13 31.23 -3.51
CA ILE A 35 -7.08 31.24 -2.38
C ILE A 35 -6.33 31.48 -1.08
N LEU A 36 -5.21 30.80 -0.85
CA LEU A 36 -4.39 31.00 0.35
C LEU A 36 -3.91 32.45 0.43
N ARG A 37 -3.46 33.05 -0.68
CA ARG A 37 -3.01 34.44 -0.69
C ARG A 37 -4.15 35.46 -0.51
N THR A 38 -5.35 35.18 -1.00
CA THR A 38 -6.46 36.16 -1.00
C THR A 38 -7.38 36.02 0.21
N LYS A 39 -7.47 34.83 0.79
CA LYS A 39 -8.36 34.49 1.90
C LYS A 39 -7.62 34.02 3.15
N HIS A 40 -6.30 34.28 3.27
CA HIS A 40 -5.51 33.84 4.43
C HIS A 40 -6.14 34.28 5.76
N ASN A 41 -6.67 35.50 5.81
CA ASN A 41 -7.30 36.09 6.99
C ASN A 41 -8.43 35.23 7.59
N LEU A 42 -9.13 34.44 6.77
CA LEU A 42 -10.20 33.54 7.22
C LEU A 42 -9.69 32.31 7.97
N TYR A 43 -8.41 31.95 7.83
CA TYR A 43 -7.87 30.69 8.35
C TYR A 43 -7.04 30.85 9.63
N HIS A 44 -6.41 32.01 9.84
CA HIS A 44 -5.52 32.23 10.99
C HIS A 44 -6.06 33.27 11.99
N GLY A 45 -7.21 33.91 11.74
CA GLY A 45 -7.90 34.80 12.69
C GLY A 45 -7.19 36.11 13.06
N ALA A 46 -5.95 36.30 12.63
CA ALA A 46 -5.12 37.48 12.94
C ALA A 46 -5.33 38.66 11.96
N GLY A 47 -6.34 38.60 11.10
CA GLY A 47 -6.64 39.64 10.11
C GLY A 47 -5.47 39.87 9.15
N ASP A 48 -5.07 41.12 8.96
CA ASP A 48 -3.98 41.50 8.05
C ASP A 48 -2.58 41.45 8.68
N LYS A 49 -2.46 40.98 9.93
CA LYS A 49 -1.18 40.94 10.66
C LYS A 49 -0.22 39.84 10.17
N VAL A 50 -0.74 38.86 9.43
CA VAL A 50 0.05 37.76 8.87
C VAL A 50 0.00 37.88 7.36
N SER A 51 1.15 38.06 6.72
CA SER A 51 1.26 38.16 5.26
C SER A 51 1.66 36.81 4.68
N VAL A 52 0.85 36.28 3.76
CA VAL A 52 1.18 35.07 3.01
C VAL A 52 1.81 35.47 1.68
N LYS A 53 3.06 35.03 1.45
CA LYS A 53 3.79 35.26 0.20
C LYS A 53 4.08 33.93 -0.49
N ILE A 54 3.99 33.96 -1.81
CA ILE A 54 4.33 32.84 -2.67
C ILE A 54 5.84 32.90 -2.88
N ILE A 55 6.54 31.83 -2.50
CA ILE A 55 7.98 31.71 -2.70
C ILE A 55 8.24 31.24 -4.13
N ASP A 56 7.58 30.15 -4.53
CA ASP A 56 7.78 29.51 -5.83
C ASP A 56 6.46 29.25 -6.57
N LYS A 57 6.55 29.20 -7.90
CA LYS A 57 5.43 28.79 -8.76
C LYS A 57 5.31 27.26 -8.78
N PRO A 58 4.10 26.72 -9.01
CA PRO A 58 3.95 25.28 -9.17
C PRO A 58 4.76 24.78 -10.37
N ILE A 59 5.58 23.77 -10.14
CA ILE A 59 6.33 23.07 -11.18
C ILE A 59 5.65 21.73 -11.46
N THR A 60 5.42 21.45 -12.74
CA THR A 60 4.88 20.17 -13.19
C THR A 60 6.02 19.27 -13.63
N THR A 61 5.96 17.99 -13.25
CA THR A 61 6.90 16.99 -13.77
C THR A 61 6.33 16.35 -15.02
N ASN A 62 7.16 16.19 -16.05
CA ASN A 62 6.81 15.42 -17.25
C ASN A 62 6.97 13.91 -17.04
N TRP A 63 7.43 13.47 -15.86
CA TRP A 63 7.52 12.04 -15.55
C TRP A 63 6.15 11.46 -15.18
N PRO A 64 5.83 10.24 -15.65
CA PRO A 64 4.52 9.62 -15.42
C PRO A 64 4.24 9.45 -13.93
N ALA A 65 3.07 9.96 -13.50
CA ALA A 65 2.68 10.00 -12.09
C ALA A 65 2.52 8.62 -11.43
N LYS A 66 2.23 7.56 -12.22
CA LYS A 66 2.06 6.19 -11.73
C LYS A 66 2.44 5.16 -12.81
N PRO A 67 3.07 4.02 -12.44
CA PRO A 67 3.21 2.90 -13.36
C PRO A 67 1.83 2.33 -13.72
N ASN A 68 1.58 2.10 -15.01
CA ASN A 68 0.32 1.49 -15.44
C ASN A 68 0.37 -0.03 -15.18
N ILE A 69 -0.26 -0.44 -14.07
CA ILE A 69 -0.24 -1.83 -13.60
C ILE A 69 -0.81 -2.79 -14.65
N ILE A 70 -1.87 -2.38 -15.37
CA ILE A 70 -2.53 -3.22 -16.37
C ILE A 70 -1.60 -3.44 -17.56
N VAL A 71 -1.02 -2.37 -18.09
CA VAL A 71 -0.08 -2.46 -19.22
C VAL A 71 1.15 -3.27 -18.84
N ASN A 72 1.72 -3.02 -17.65
CA ASN A 72 2.87 -3.77 -17.16
C ASN A 72 2.56 -5.25 -16.97
N LEU A 73 1.36 -5.59 -16.48
CA LEU A 73 0.91 -6.98 -16.33
C LEU A 73 0.79 -7.67 -17.69
N ILE A 74 0.16 -7.01 -18.67
CA ILE A 74 0.03 -7.54 -20.04
C ILE A 74 1.41 -7.76 -20.64
N LEU A 75 2.32 -6.80 -20.52
CA LEU A 75 3.71 -6.95 -20.96
C LEU A 75 4.38 -8.14 -20.28
N ALA A 76 4.27 -8.25 -18.95
CA ALA A 76 4.88 -9.33 -18.19
C ALA A 76 4.38 -10.72 -18.64
N VAL A 77 3.08 -10.85 -18.93
CA VAL A 77 2.50 -12.09 -19.46
C VAL A 77 3.06 -12.41 -20.84
N ILE A 78 3.12 -11.44 -21.74
CA ILE A 78 3.66 -11.63 -23.10
C ILE A 78 5.13 -12.04 -23.03
N PHE A 79 5.95 -11.31 -22.27
CA PHE A 79 7.36 -11.63 -22.08
C PHE A 79 7.57 -12.99 -21.41
N GLY A 80 6.76 -13.32 -20.40
CA GLY A 80 6.81 -14.62 -19.74
C GLY A 80 6.50 -15.76 -20.69
N LEU A 81 5.51 -15.59 -21.58
CA LEU A 81 5.16 -16.59 -22.58
C LEU A 81 6.28 -16.77 -23.61
N ILE A 82 6.82 -15.68 -24.15
CA ILE A 82 7.93 -15.72 -25.10
C ILE A 82 9.15 -16.41 -24.49
N MET A 83 9.53 -16.02 -23.27
CA MET A 83 10.64 -16.63 -22.55
C MET A 83 10.38 -18.10 -22.23
N GLY A 84 9.16 -18.48 -21.86
CA GLY A 84 8.78 -19.86 -21.61
C GLY A 84 8.89 -20.74 -22.86
N VAL A 85 8.39 -20.25 -24.00
CA VAL A 85 8.50 -20.96 -25.29
C VAL A 85 9.96 -21.06 -25.72
N ALA A 86 10.72 -19.96 -25.62
CA ALA A 86 12.15 -19.97 -25.93
C ALA A 86 12.91 -20.97 -25.05
N PHE A 87 12.58 -21.04 -23.76
CA PHE A 87 13.19 -21.99 -22.83
C PHE A 87 12.94 -23.43 -23.25
N ILE A 88 11.69 -23.80 -23.54
CA ILE A 88 11.33 -25.15 -24.00
C ILE A 88 12.05 -25.50 -25.31
N TYR A 89 12.18 -24.53 -26.23
CA TYR A 89 12.84 -24.75 -27.52
C TYR A 89 14.34 -25.02 -27.40
N TYR A 90 15.06 -24.27 -26.56
CA TYR A 90 16.51 -24.44 -26.38
C TYR A 90 16.87 -25.64 -25.49
N TYR A 91 15.96 -26.07 -24.63
CA TYR A 91 16.20 -27.08 -23.60
C TYR A 91 15.17 -28.22 -23.68
N PRO A 92 15.13 -28.98 -24.80
CA PRO A 92 14.10 -29.99 -25.04
C PRO A 92 14.24 -31.23 -24.14
N ASP A 93 15.45 -31.60 -23.70
CA ASP A 93 15.72 -32.80 -22.89
C ASP A 93 15.54 -32.61 -21.38
N TYR A 94 14.88 -31.54 -20.94
CA TYR A 94 14.66 -31.27 -19.53
C TYR A 94 13.33 -31.89 -19.10
N ASP A 95 13.39 -32.82 -18.15
CA ASP A 95 12.22 -33.39 -17.44
C ASP A 95 11.50 -32.29 -16.62
N LEU A 96 10.74 -31.43 -17.31
CA LEU A 96 9.97 -30.34 -16.70
C LEU A 96 8.93 -30.87 -15.71
N ASP A 97 8.41 -32.06 -15.96
CA ASP A 97 7.43 -32.75 -15.12
C ASP A 97 7.96 -32.96 -13.68
N LYS A 98 9.23 -33.34 -13.52
CA LYS A 98 9.86 -33.58 -12.23
C LYS A 98 10.06 -32.29 -11.41
N TYR A 99 10.35 -31.17 -12.08
CA TYR A 99 10.51 -29.87 -11.41
C TYR A 99 9.17 -29.22 -11.06
N LEU A 100 8.19 -29.29 -11.96
CA LEU A 100 6.85 -28.72 -11.74
C LEU A 100 6.11 -29.48 -10.62
N THR A 101 6.17 -30.81 -10.61
CA THR A 101 5.53 -31.62 -9.56
C THR A 101 6.13 -31.40 -8.17
N GLY A 102 7.41 -31.00 -8.06
CA GLY A 102 8.05 -30.62 -6.80
C GLY A 102 7.56 -29.29 -6.22
N LEU A 103 7.26 -28.31 -7.07
CA LEU A 103 6.80 -26.97 -6.67
C LEU A 103 5.38 -26.99 -6.08
N PHE A 104 4.48 -27.80 -6.64
CA PHE A 104 3.10 -27.95 -6.14
C PHE A 104 3.00 -28.86 -4.91
N LYS A 105 4.07 -29.57 -4.55
CA LYS A 105 4.14 -30.44 -3.37
C LYS A 105 4.58 -29.70 -2.10
N ARG A 106 4.33 -28.40 -2.01
CA ARG A 106 4.56 -27.61 -0.78
C ARG A 106 3.50 -27.99 0.27
N LYS A 107 3.82 -29.04 1.03
CA LYS A 107 3.07 -29.65 2.14
C LYS A 107 2.29 -28.62 2.98
N LYS A 108 0.97 -28.83 3.11
CA LYS A 108 0.17 -28.33 4.24
C LYS A 108 0.84 -28.76 5.56
N LYS A 109 1.55 -27.85 6.23
CA LYS A 109 1.88 -28.02 7.65
C LYS A 109 0.62 -27.66 8.45
N LYS A 110 -0.25 -28.67 8.63
CA LYS A 110 -1.51 -28.55 9.35
C LYS A 110 -1.19 -28.33 10.85
N THR A 111 -1.50 -27.14 11.31
CA THR A 111 -1.82 -26.70 12.67
C THR A 111 -1.77 -27.78 13.75
N ILE A 112 -0.68 -27.83 14.53
CA ILE A 112 -0.55 -28.67 15.74
C ILE A 112 -1.11 -27.94 16.99
N PHE A 113 -1.52 -26.67 16.86
CA PHE A 113 -1.91 -25.83 18.00
C PHE A 113 -3.35 -25.99 18.51
N HIS A 114 -4.21 -26.80 17.87
CA HIS A 114 -5.62 -26.94 18.29
C HIS A 114 -5.87 -28.07 19.30
N ASN A 115 -5.01 -29.10 19.38
CA ASN A 115 -5.28 -30.25 20.25
C ASN A 115 -4.85 -30.03 21.71
N HIS A 116 -4.09 -28.96 22.01
CA HIS A 116 -3.61 -28.72 23.36
C HIS A 116 -4.66 -28.03 24.24
N LEU A 117 -5.49 -27.16 23.65
CA LEU A 117 -6.50 -26.39 24.39
C LEU A 117 -7.75 -27.22 24.74
N GLU A 118 -8.14 -28.16 23.88
CA GLU A 118 -9.28 -29.05 24.19
C GLU A 118 -8.94 -29.98 25.37
N HIS A 119 -7.73 -30.52 25.43
CA HIS A 119 -7.33 -31.42 26.51
C HIS A 119 -7.13 -30.74 27.88
N GLU A 120 -6.83 -29.43 27.92
CA GLU A 120 -6.83 -28.69 29.19
C GLU A 120 -8.26 -28.36 29.64
N PHE A 121 -9.14 -27.98 28.72
CA PHE A 121 -10.52 -27.63 29.05
C PHE A 121 -11.33 -28.83 29.57
N THR A 122 -11.19 -30.02 28.96
CA THR A 122 -11.87 -31.23 29.46
C THR A 122 -11.38 -31.67 30.84
N ARG A 123 -10.11 -31.35 31.18
CA ARG A 123 -9.53 -31.76 32.46
C ARG A 123 -10.02 -30.89 33.62
N GLU A 124 -10.33 -29.61 33.37
CA GLU A 124 -10.94 -28.73 34.38
C GLU A 124 -12.42 -29.07 34.61
N GLU A 125 -13.18 -29.43 33.57
CA GLU A 125 -14.57 -29.87 33.69
C GLU A 125 -14.70 -31.14 34.54
N GLU A 126 -13.83 -32.14 34.32
CA GLU A 126 -13.81 -33.37 35.13
C GLU A 126 -13.42 -33.11 36.60
N LEU A 127 -12.58 -32.12 36.86
CA LEU A 127 -12.19 -31.75 38.23
C LEU A 127 -13.37 -31.10 38.96
N TYR A 128 -14.13 -30.23 38.30
CA TYR A 128 -15.28 -29.55 38.90
C TYR A 128 -16.41 -30.53 39.24
N ASP A 129 -16.70 -31.47 38.34
CA ASP A 129 -17.75 -32.49 38.52
C ASP A 129 -17.38 -33.49 39.63
N LYS A 130 -16.09 -33.79 39.79
CA LYS A 130 -15.58 -34.62 40.89
C LYS A 130 -15.66 -33.92 42.25
N PHE A 131 -15.44 -32.60 42.31
CA PHE A 131 -15.53 -31.84 43.56
C PHE A 131 -16.98 -31.74 44.06
N ASP A 132 -17.96 -31.53 43.18
CA ASP A 132 -19.38 -31.43 43.57
C ASP A 132 -19.93 -32.75 44.15
N LYS A 133 -19.44 -33.88 43.62
CA LYS A 133 -19.82 -35.22 44.09
C LYS A 133 -19.26 -35.59 45.48
N PHE A 134 -18.24 -34.88 45.97
CA PHE A 134 -17.64 -35.13 47.28
C PHE A 134 -18.31 -34.33 48.42
N HIS A 135 -19.13 -33.32 48.11
CA HIS A 135 -19.75 -32.43 49.10
C HIS A 135 -21.26 -32.66 49.31
N LYS A 136 -21.77 -33.84 48.93
CA LYS A 136 -23.16 -34.27 49.12
C LYS A 136 -23.22 -35.64 49.78
#